data_AF-A0A3N7G2T8-F1
#
_entry.id   AF-A0A3N7G2T8-F1
#
_cell.length_a   1.000
_cell.length_b   1.000
_cell.length_c   1.000
_cell.angle_alpha   90.00
_cell.angle_beta   90.00
_cell.angle_gamma   90.00
#
_symmetry.space_group_name_H-M   'P 1'
#
loop_
_entity.id
_entity.type
_entity.pdbx_description
1 polymer ?
#
loop_
_entity_poly.entity_id
_entity_poly.type
_entity_poly.pdbx_seq_one_letter_code
_entity_poly.pdbx_strand_id
1 'polypeptide(L)'
;MVFPRAYPSMQERVREVQSKFQNHHIKQNIIKGKIVIQNHGQSGPGKSASVQIYSSTTVDPSTGKGKLSAKAYLKRGKSEGHDGTKTRIYKIKIHVEPDFGIPGAFLMKNQHKHKFFLESVTLEIPDNQIIYFDCRSWVYPFQKTKSERLFFSNNSYLPNHTPSALVELRKLELVSLRGDGKQVRKEWDRIYDYDYYNDLCNPDKGQEHIRPVLGGSELHPYPRRVRTGHPPSNTEPSTESRTETINLDIYVPPDERFSPKKLSEFISNSIQATVHFIITEADSLFKQDSSSFESFDEIHDMFSSKRSKAVEGKAKDKLKGKVKERLKKLVPDVLFKEITYAGKEDLAKFPLPQIIRENELAWGNDEEFGRQMLAGTNPARIQSLQKFPPEGRYGMSTIEASHIEHSLDGLTLFEPLAIELSLPGSSEDTEVSRVFLPANQGTEAALWQLAKAHVAANDSAYHQLISHWLHTHAVVEPFIIATRRQLSVMHPINWLLRPHFKDTIHINALARSILINSRGILEKTLFSGEISMELSSELYKEWRFDEQALPADLVKRGLALEDPDNPNNPTEKFKHGGLRSRMWAMVISATRHGGTK
;
A
#
# COMPACT_ATOMS: atom_id res chain seq x y z
N MET A 1 -22.28 95.35 20.16
CA MET A 1 -23.28 94.35 20.60
C MET A 1 -23.44 93.32 19.52
N VAL A 2 -23.21 92.06 19.89
CA VAL A 2 -23.30 90.87 19.04
C VAL A 2 -24.76 90.42 18.99
N PHE A 3 -25.29 90.15 17.79
CA PHE A 3 -26.51 89.36 17.64
C PHE A 3 -26.12 87.88 17.40
N PRO A 4 -26.65 86.90 18.15
CA PRO A 4 -26.40 85.49 17.86
C PRO A 4 -27.25 85.01 16.67
N ARG A 5 -26.61 84.25 15.78
CA ARG A 5 -27.22 83.59 14.62
C ARG A 5 -28.25 82.53 15.05
N ALA A 6 -29.30 82.43 14.24
CA ALA A 6 -30.42 81.49 14.36
C ALA A 6 -29.98 80.02 14.42
N TYR A 7 -30.69 79.24 15.22
CA TYR A 7 -30.58 77.77 15.29
C TYR A 7 -31.15 77.10 14.03
N PRO A 8 -30.49 76.09 13.45
CA PRO A 8 -31.02 75.34 12.32
C PRO A 8 -32.24 74.50 12.68
N SER A 9 -33.15 74.34 11.72
CA SER A 9 -34.47 73.73 11.91
C SER A 9 -34.39 72.23 12.22
N MET A 10 -35.39 71.71 12.92
CA MET A 10 -35.48 70.31 13.34
C MET A 10 -35.39 69.31 12.15
N GLN A 11 -35.73 69.75 10.94
CA GLN A 11 -35.60 68.95 9.71
C GLN A 11 -34.15 68.78 9.22
N GLU A 12 -33.27 69.76 9.48
CA GLU A 12 -31.84 69.64 9.17
C GLU A 12 -31.14 68.68 10.14
N ARG A 13 -31.54 68.67 11.43
CA ARG A 13 -31.06 67.67 12.40
C ARG A 13 -31.51 66.25 12.05
N VAL A 14 -32.72 66.07 11.49
CA VAL A 14 -33.17 64.75 11.04
C VAL A 14 -32.38 64.28 9.81
N ARG A 15 -32.03 65.17 8.86
CA ARG A 15 -31.15 64.81 7.73
C ARG A 15 -29.70 64.58 8.14
N GLU A 16 -29.19 65.29 9.15
CA GLU A 16 -27.84 65.10 9.69
C GLU A 16 -27.74 63.84 10.57
N VAL A 17 -28.83 63.43 11.22
CA VAL A 17 -28.93 62.13 11.90
C VAL A 17 -29.12 60.99 10.87
N GLN A 18 -29.93 61.18 9.81
CA GLN A 18 -30.09 60.18 8.75
C GLN A 18 -28.83 60.02 7.87
N SER A 19 -28.01 61.07 7.68
CA SER A 19 -26.70 60.93 7.00
C SER A 19 -25.62 60.31 7.88
N LYS A 20 -25.78 60.31 9.21
CA LYS A 20 -24.93 59.57 10.16
C LYS A 20 -25.27 58.07 10.29
N PHE A 21 -26.37 57.61 9.69
CA PHE A 21 -26.72 56.18 9.64
C PHE A 21 -26.34 55.46 8.34
N GLN A 22 -25.72 56.15 7.36
CA GLN A 22 -25.34 55.55 6.07
C GLN A 22 -23.88 55.08 5.94
N ASN A 23 -23.15 54.91 7.03
CA ASN A 23 -21.85 54.22 7.01
C ASN A 23 -21.72 53.30 8.23
N HIS A 24 -22.56 52.27 8.31
CA HIS A 24 -22.13 51.05 9.00
C HIS A 24 -21.05 50.40 8.13
N HIS A 25 -19.81 50.86 8.30
CA HIS A 25 -18.66 50.00 8.09
C HIS A 25 -18.87 48.77 8.98
N ILE A 26 -19.39 47.69 8.41
CA ILE A 26 -19.39 46.38 9.06
C ILE A 26 -17.92 46.14 9.41
N LYS A 27 -17.56 46.22 10.69
CA LYS A 27 -16.22 45.91 11.18
C LYS A 27 -15.97 44.43 10.90
N GLN A 28 -15.42 44.12 9.72
CA GLN A 28 -15.06 42.76 9.38
C GLN A 28 -13.84 42.36 10.23
N ASN A 29 -13.96 41.26 10.95
CA ASN A 29 -12.84 40.67 11.67
C ASN A 29 -11.90 40.00 10.67
N ILE A 30 -10.60 40.02 10.96
CA ILE A 30 -9.57 39.43 10.10
C ILE A 30 -8.95 38.24 10.81
N ILE A 31 -9.11 37.05 10.21
CA ILE A 31 -8.40 35.84 10.60
C ILE A 31 -7.13 35.74 9.74
N LYS A 32 -5.97 35.65 10.38
CA LYS A 32 -4.70 35.45 9.69
C LYS A 32 -4.45 33.95 9.52
N GLY A 33 -3.76 33.57 8.45
CA GLY A 33 -3.41 32.18 8.25
C GLY A 33 -2.11 31.98 7.48
N LYS A 34 -1.57 30.77 7.64
CA LYS A 34 -0.39 30.25 6.94
C LYS A 34 -0.81 29.01 6.15
N ILE A 35 -0.49 28.97 4.87
CA ILE A 35 -0.73 27.82 3.99
C ILE A 35 0.63 27.32 3.50
N VAL A 36 0.85 26.01 3.62
CA VAL A 36 2.10 25.35 3.22
C VAL A 36 1.81 24.39 2.08
N ILE A 37 2.49 24.56 0.95
CA ILE A 37 2.32 23.70 -0.24
C ILE A 37 3.66 23.25 -0.82
N GLN A 38 3.65 22.13 -1.54
CA GLN A 38 4.74 21.71 -2.43
C GLN A 38 4.27 21.79 -3.89
N ASN A 39 5.14 22.30 -4.75
CA ASN A 39 4.85 22.52 -6.17
C ASN A 39 5.75 21.73 -7.13
N HIS A 40 6.61 20.82 -6.62
CA HIS A 40 7.42 19.87 -7.39
C HIS A 40 8.08 20.46 -8.66
N GLY A 41 8.66 21.66 -8.55
CA GLY A 41 9.34 22.34 -9.66
C GLY A 41 8.45 23.19 -10.58
N GLN A 42 7.12 23.15 -10.42
CA GLN A 42 6.16 23.95 -11.20
C GLN A 42 5.93 25.34 -10.57
N SER A 43 5.29 26.27 -11.30
CA SER A 43 4.92 27.57 -10.72
C SER A 43 3.85 27.40 -9.64
N GLY A 44 4.04 28.04 -8.48
CA GLY A 44 3.03 28.05 -7.42
C GLY A 44 1.76 28.79 -7.85
N PRO A 45 0.58 28.46 -7.28
CA PRO A 45 -0.71 28.90 -7.81
C PRO A 45 -0.96 30.42 -7.68
N GLY A 46 -0.36 31.06 -6.66
CA GLY A 46 -0.54 32.49 -6.42
C GLY A 46 -2.02 32.88 -6.33
N LYS A 47 -2.41 34.00 -6.97
CA LYS A 47 -3.81 34.48 -6.96
C LYS A 47 -4.80 33.54 -7.66
N SER A 48 -4.31 32.51 -8.36
CA SER A 48 -5.16 31.50 -8.99
C SER A 48 -5.69 30.47 -8.00
N ALA A 49 -5.25 30.48 -6.75
CA ALA A 49 -5.84 29.68 -5.68
C ALA A 49 -6.54 30.57 -4.64
N SER A 50 -7.68 30.10 -4.14
CA SER A 50 -8.47 30.79 -3.12
C SER A 50 -8.95 29.84 -2.02
N VAL A 51 -9.10 30.39 -0.82
CA VAL A 51 -9.61 29.73 0.37
C VAL A 51 -10.86 30.42 0.88
N GLN A 52 -11.82 29.63 1.35
CA GLN A 52 -12.94 30.07 2.19
C GLN A 52 -13.03 29.15 3.40
N ILE A 53 -13.38 29.68 4.57
CA ILE A 53 -13.48 28.91 5.81
C ILE A 53 -14.95 28.79 6.24
N TYR A 54 -15.27 27.64 6.83
CA TYR A 54 -16.56 27.37 7.46
C TYR A 54 -16.40 27.44 8.98
N SER A 55 -17.36 28.12 9.62
CA SER A 55 -17.50 28.08 11.08
C SER A 55 -17.91 26.68 11.55
N SER A 56 -17.41 26.29 12.72
CA SER A 56 -17.81 25.08 13.45
C SER A 56 -18.82 25.36 14.56
N THR A 57 -18.95 26.62 14.99
CA THR A 57 -19.80 27.01 16.12
C THR A 57 -21.04 27.78 15.68
N THR A 58 -21.00 28.42 14.51
CA THR A 58 -22.10 29.26 14.01
C THR A 58 -22.67 28.66 12.73
N VAL A 59 -23.94 28.28 12.76
CA VAL A 59 -24.68 27.73 11.62
C VAL A 59 -25.28 28.88 10.80
N ASP A 60 -25.22 28.76 9.49
CA ASP A 60 -26.00 29.56 8.54
C ASP A 60 -27.40 28.90 8.37
N PRO A 61 -28.48 29.56 8.83
CA PRO A 61 -29.83 29.01 8.77
C PRO A 61 -30.31 28.70 7.35
N SER A 62 -29.76 29.37 6.33
CA SER A 62 -30.19 29.19 4.94
C SER A 62 -29.62 27.91 4.31
N THR A 63 -28.45 27.45 4.77
CA THR A 63 -27.76 26.28 4.19
C THR A 63 -27.69 25.09 5.15
N GLY A 64 -27.92 25.31 6.45
CA GLY A 64 -27.73 24.29 7.49
C GLY A 64 -26.26 23.92 7.74
N LYS A 65 -25.32 24.62 7.10
CA LYS A 65 -23.87 24.44 7.25
C LYS A 65 -23.31 25.57 8.11
N GLY A 66 -22.04 25.49 8.50
CA GLY A 66 -21.36 26.62 9.12
C GLY A 66 -21.42 27.89 8.28
N LYS A 67 -21.40 29.07 8.92
CA LYS A 67 -21.21 30.34 8.19
C LYS A 67 -19.95 30.26 7.33
N LEU A 68 -20.04 30.72 6.08
CA LEU A 68 -18.96 30.69 5.10
C LEU A 68 -18.31 32.06 4.97
N SER A 69 -16.97 32.12 5.00
CA SER A 69 -16.25 33.39 4.86
C SER A 69 -16.22 33.92 3.41
N ALA A 70 -15.82 35.19 3.28
CA ALA A 70 -15.38 35.74 2.01
C ALA A 70 -14.14 34.99 1.46
N LYS A 71 -13.96 35.03 0.13
CA LYS A 71 -12.81 34.43 -0.56
C LYS A 71 -11.51 35.15 -0.24
N ALA A 72 -10.51 34.40 0.20
CA ALA A 72 -9.14 34.87 0.37
C ALA A 72 -8.22 34.23 -0.68
N TYR A 73 -7.53 35.04 -1.47
CA TYR A 73 -6.60 34.57 -2.50
C TYR A 73 -5.17 34.44 -1.96
N LEU A 74 -4.44 33.42 -2.40
CA LEU A 74 -3.03 33.25 -2.07
C LEU A 74 -2.20 34.38 -2.72
N LYS A 75 -1.49 35.17 -1.92
CA LYS A 75 -0.66 36.30 -2.40
C LYS A 75 0.78 36.14 -1.92
N ARG A 76 1.75 36.44 -2.81
CA ARG A 76 3.20 36.56 -2.50
C ARG A 76 3.76 35.43 -1.62
N GLY A 77 3.76 34.20 -2.14
CA GLY A 77 4.32 33.05 -1.42
C GLY A 77 5.85 33.12 -1.32
N LYS A 78 6.39 32.85 -0.14
CA LYS A 78 7.84 32.69 0.07
C LYS A 78 8.22 31.23 -0.18
N SER A 79 9.35 31.01 -0.84
CA SER A 79 9.87 29.65 -1.04
C SER A 79 10.92 29.38 0.03
N GLU A 80 10.82 28.22 0.68
CA GLU A 80 11.80 27.68 1.60
C GLU A 80 12.21 26.30 1.07
N GLY A 81 13.50 25.96 1.17
CA GLY A 81 14.02 24.68 0.68
C GLY A 81 14.74 23.95 1.81
N HIS A 82 14.36 22.70 2.02
CA HIS A 82 15.10 21.74 2.86
C HIS A 82 15.10 20.39 2.10
N ASP A 83 16.25 19.71 2.08
CA ASP A 83 16.42 18.36 1.48
C ASP A 83 15.87 18.19 0.05
N GLY A 84 16.10 19.18 -0.83
CA GLY A 84 15.70 19.10 -2.24
C GLY A 84 14.19 19.25 -2.52
N THR A 85 13.36 19.35 -1.49
CA THR A 85 11.92 19.61 -1.62
C THR A 85 11.66 21.11 -1.48
N LYS A 86 11.06 21.74 -2.49
CA LYS A 86 10.72 23.17 -2.47
C LYS A 86 9.33 23.37 -1.90
N THR A 87 9.27 23.89 -0.68
CA THR A 87 8.02 24.24 -0.01
C THR A 87 7.72 25.73 -0.22
N ARG A 88 6.45 26.05 -0.45
CA ARG A 88 5.98 27.44 -0.56
C ARG A 88 5.00 27.76 0.55
N ILE A 89 5.29 28.85 1.25
CA ILE A 89 4.50 29.35 2.36
C ILE A 89 3.76 30.61 1.92
N TYR A 90 2.44 30.60 2.06
CA TYR A 90 1.57 31.74 1.80
C TYR A 90 0.98 32.25 3.10
N LYS A 91 1.11 33.56 3.34
CA LYS A 91 0.37 34.25 4.41
C LYS A 91 -0.94 34.78 3.84
N ILE A 92 -2.05 34.47 4.48
CA ILE A 92 -3.39 34.89 4.06
C ILE A 92 -4.09 35.69 5.15
N LYS A 93 -5.04 36.53 4.73
CA LYS A 93 -5.95 37.28 5.59
C LYS A 93 -7.37 37.01 5.10
N ILE A 94 -8.20 36.46 5.96
CA ILE A 94 -9.58 36.09 5.65
C ILE A 94 -10.48 37.07 6.40
N HIS A 95 -11.40 37.71 5.68
CA HIS A 95 -12.38 38.61 6.27
C HIS A 95 -13.62 37.81 6.64
N VAL A 96 -14.08 38.00 7.87
CA VAL A 96 -15.25 37.33 8.44
C VAL A 96 -16.16 38.32 9.15
N GLU A 97 -17.44 37.96 9.29
CA GLU A 97 -18.40 38.71 10.09
C GLU A 97 -18.00 38.70 11.58
N PRO A 98 -18.40 39.71 12.37
CA PRO A 98 -18.11 39.76 13.80
C PRO A 98 -18.53 38.51 14.58
N ASP A 99 -19.64 37.89 14.20
CA ASP A 99 -20.26 36.72 14.85
C ASP A 99 -19.92 35.39 14.16
N PHE A 100 -18.87 35.37 13.33
CA PHE A 100 -18.48 34.19 12.53
C PHE A 100 -18.20 32.95 13.38
N GLY A 101 -17.71 33.10 14.61
CA GLY A 101 -17.36 32.00 15.50
C GLY A 101 -16.01 31.35 15.15
N ILE A 102 -15.86 30.07 15.48
CA ILE A 102 -14.58 29.34 15.39
C ILE A 102 -14.48 28.58 14.07
N PRO A 103 -13.46 28.80 13.22
CA PRO A 103 -13.25 28.02 12.00
C PRO A 103 -13.06 26.52 12.29
N GLY A 104 -13.72 25.63 11.54
CA GLY A 104 -13.51 24.18 11.67
C GLY A 104 -13.36 23.41 10.37
N ALA A 105 -13.64 24.04 9.23
CA ALA A 105 -13.37 23.48 7.92
C ALA A 105 -12.99 24.59 6.93
N PHE A 106 -12.40 24.24 5.80
CA PHE A 106 -12.15 25.17 4.71
C PHE A 106 -12.26 24.53 3.34
N LEU A 107 -12.58 25.36 2.34
CA LEU A 107 -12.60 25.03 0.93
C LEU A 107 -11.37 25.62 0.26
N MET A 108 -10.70 24.81 -0.56
CA MET A 108 -9.63 25.21 -1.44
C MET A 108 -10.07 25.09 -2.89
N LYS A 109 -9.99 26.20 -3.63
CA LYS A 109 -10.19 26.22 -5.08
C LYS A 109 -8.88 26.51 -5.78
N ASN A 110 -8.49 25.65 -6.71
CA ASN A 110 -7.33 25.84 -7.57
C ASN A 110 -7.77 26.15 -9.01
N GLN A 111 -7.70 27.42 -9.43
CA GLN A 111 -7.92 27.82 -10.82
C GLN A 111 -6.64 27.81 -11.67
N HIS A 112 -5.50 27.45 -11.07
CA HIS A 112 -4.22 27.34 -11.77
C HIS A 112 -4.18 26.10 -12.65
N LYS A 113 -3.38 26.14 -13.72
CA LYS A 113 -3.21 25.00 -14.65
C LYS A 113 -2.50 23.79 -14.03
N HIS A 114 -1.72 24.01 -12.98
CA HIS A 114 -0.91 22.99 -12.32
C HIS A 114 -1.52 22.57 -10.98
N LYS A 115 -1.45 21.26 -10.69
CA LYS A 115 -1.75 20.71 -9.36
C LYS A 115 -0.64 21.09 -8.37
N PHE A 116 -0.95 21.08 -7.08
CA PHE A 116 0.03 21.24 -6.01
C PHE A 116 -0.34 20.34 -4.83
N PHE A 117 0.64 19.98 -4.02
CA PHE A 117 0.40 19.22 -2.80
C PHE A 117 0.19 20.20 -1.64
N LEU A 118 -0.97 20.15 -1.01
CA LEU A 118 -1.29 20.97 0.16
C LEU A 118 -0.87 20.19 1.41
N GLU A 119 0.16 20.66 2.11
CA GLU A 119 0.65 20.01 3.33
C GLU A 119 -0.25 20.35 4.51
N SER A 120 -0.37 21.64 4.83
CA SER A 120 -1.10 22.11 6.00
C SER A 120 -1.61 23.53 5.85
N VAL A 121 -2.63 23.84 6.66
CA VAL A 121 -3.13 25.20 6.89
C VAL A 121 -3.17 25.47 8.38
N THR A 122 -2.81 26.68 8.76
CA THR A 122 -2.85 27.16 10.14
C THR A 122 -3.59 28.49 10.18
N LEU A 123 -4.57 28.62 11.06
CA LEU A 123 -5.36 29.84 11.25
C LEU A 123 -5.14 30.38 12.67
N GLU A 124 -4.82 31.67 12.76
CA GLU A 124 -4.72 32.41 14.02
C GLU A 124 -6.06 33.08 14.31
N ILE A 125 -6.70 32.65 15.39
CA ILE A 125 -7.95 33.24 15.91
C ILE A 125 -7.63 34.15 17.12
N PRO A 126 -8.59 34.93 17.67
CA PRO A 126 -8.36 35.73 18.88
C PRO A 126 -7.77 34.92 20.05
N ASP A 127 -7.13 35.62 20.99
CA ASP A 127 -6.44 35.04 22.16
C ASP A 127 -5.25 34.12 21.83
N ASN A 128 -4.59 34.36 20.68
CA ASN A 128 -3.45 33.57 20.19
C ASN A 128 -3.73 32.06 20.04
N GLN A 129 -5.00 31.65 19.97
CA GLN A 129 -5.34 30.27 19.66
C GLN A 129 -5.06 29.97 18.18
N ILE A 130 -4.55 28.76 17.95
CA ILE A 130 -4.16 28.30 16.62
C ILE A 130 -5.00 27.09 16.24
N ILE A 131 -5.65 27.18 15.07
CA ILE A 131 -6.39 26.06 14.48
C ILE A 131 -5.53 25.47 13.37
N TYR A 132 -5.22 24.18 13.51
CA TYR A 132 -4.37 23.46 12.59
C TYR A 132 -5.18 22.48 11.72
N PHE A 133 -4.81 22.41 10.45
CA PHE A 133 -5.39 21.54 9.44
C PHE A 133 -4.28 20.73 8.78
N ASP A 134 -4.24 19.44 9.07
CA ASP A 134 -3.38 18.46 8.42
C ASP A 134 -4.02 17.99 7.11
N CYS A 135 -3.54 18.53 6.00
CA CYS A 135 -4.17 18.34 4.70
C CYS A 135 -3.57 17.16 3.93
N ARG A 136 -2.24 17.14 3.80
CA ARG A 136 -1.44 16.14 3.07
C ARG A 136 -2.17 15.54 1.85
N SER A 137 -2.60 16.40 0.93
CA SER A 137 -3.44 16.01 -0.21
C SER A 137 -3.16 16.83 -1.46
N TRP A 138 -3.35 16.22 -2.63
CA TRP A 138 -3.20 16.87 -3.92
C TRP A 138 -4.40 17.73 -4.29
N VAL A 139 -4.17 19.01 -4.59
CA VAL A 139 -5.22 19.93 -5.05
C VAL A 139 -5.10 20.12 -6.57
N TYR A 140 -5.98 19.43 -7.30
CA TYR A 140 -6.05 19.50 -8.76
C TYR A 140 -6.76 20.76 -9.28
N PRO A 141 -6.49 21.17 -10.53
CA PRO A 141 -7.21 22.27 -11.19
C PRO A 141 -8.73 22.06 -11.20
N PHE A 142 -9.47 23.11 -10.84
CA PHE A 142 -10.93 23.12 -10.80
C PHE A 142 -11.55 22.81 -12.16
N GLN A 143 -10.87 23.16 -13.25
CA GLN A 143 -11.31 22.84 -14.60
C GLN A 143 -11.42 21.32 -14.84
N LYS A 144 -10.61 20.52 -14.11
CA LYS A 144 -10.65 19.04 -14.13
C LYS A 144 -11.66 18.49 -13.13
N THR A 145 -11.60 18.92 -11.86
CA THR A 145 -12.41 18.35 -10.77
C THR A 145 -13.86 18.83 -10.72
N LYS A 146 -14.15 20.01 -11.30
CA LYS A 146 -15.42 20.73 -11.19
C LYS A 146 -15.93 20.95 -9.76
N SER A 147 -15.05 20.79 -8.77
CA SER A 147 -15.36 20.82 -7.35
C SER A 147 -14.22 21.46 -6.55
N GLU A 148 -14.60 22.14 -5.47
CA GLU A 148 -13.66 22.69 -4.49
C GLU A 148 -13.27 21.60 -3.48
N ARG A 149 -12.05 21.66 -2.95
CA ARG A 149 -11.54 20.65 -2.01
C ARG A 149 -11.85 21.07 -0.58
N LEU A 150 -12.62 20.24 0.13
CA LEU A 150 -12.98 20.43 1.53
C LEU A 150 -11.93 19.79 2.45
N PHE A 151 -11.58 20.50 3.52
CA PHE A 151 -10.67 20.06 4.57
C PHE A 151 -11.26 20.41 5.94
N PHE A 152 -10.99 19.57 6.94
CA PHE A 152 -11.44 19.76 8.33
C PHE A 152 -10.24 20.03 9.24
N SER A 153 -10.49 20.72 10.36
CA SER A 153 -9.50 20.89 11.42
C SER A 153 -9.13 19.54 12.04
N ASN A 154 -8.01 19.46 12.75
CA ASN A 154 -7.53 18.23 13.38
C ASN A 154 -8.35 17.73 14.58
N ASN A 155 -9.42 18.42 14.93
CA ASN A 155 -10.32 17.98 16.00
C ASN A 155 -11.02 16.67 15.60
N SER A 156 -11.05 15.72 16.53
CA SER A 156 -11.65 14.40 16.33
C SER A 156 -13.06 14.33 16.93
N TYR A 157 -14.01 13.83 16.14
CA TYR A 157 -15.41 13.71 16.52
C TYR A 157 -16.01 12.37 16.09
N LEU A 158 -16.69 11.71 17.02
CA LEU A 158 -17.70 10.72 16.68
C LEU A 158 -18.86 11.38 15.92
N PRO A 159 -19.64 10.64 15.11
CA PRO A 159 -20.75 11.22 14.35
C PRO A 159 -21.72 12.05 15.19
N ASN A 160 -22.10 11.54 16.37
CA ASN A 160 -23.01 12.21 17.32
C ASN A 160 -22.39 13.41 18.06
N HIS A 161 -21.06 13.54 18.06
CA HIS A 161 -20.34 14.65 18.67
C HIS A 161 -19.83 15.66 17.63
N THR A 162 -20.18 15.49 16.35
CA THR A 162 -19.77 16.44 15.31
C THR A 162 -20.50 17.77 15.53
N PRO A 163 -19.81 18.92 15.57
CA PRO A 163 -20.48 20.21 15.68
C PRO A 163 -21.57 20.37 14.63
N SER A 164 -22.75 20.86 15.01
CA SER A 164 -23.94 20.91 14.14
C SER A 164 -23.65 21.59 12.79
N ALA A 165 -22.85 22.65 12.81
CA ALA A 165 -22.37 23.39 11.63
C ALA A 165 -21.54 22.55 10.63
N LEU A 166 -20.92 21.46 11.08
CA LEU A 166 -20.06 20.60 10.27
C LEU A 166 -20.73 19.27 9.87
N VAL A 167 -21.91 18.94 10.42
CA VAL A 167 -22.59 17.66 10.17
C VAL A 167 -22.85 17.45 8.68
N GLU A 168 -23.40 18.47 8.01
CA GLU A 168 -23.72 18.36 6.58
C GLU A 168 -22.44 18.30 5.72
N LEU A 169 -21.41 19.08 6.06
CA LEU A 169 -20.11 19.03 5.38
C LEU A 169 -19.46 17.64 5.52
N ARG A 170 -19.53 17.03 6.70
CA ARG A 170 -19.05 15.67 6.97
C ARG A 170 -19.73 14.65 6.06
N LYS A 171 -21.05 14.75 5.89
CA LYS A 171 -21.83 13.86 5.01
C LYS A 171 -21.45 14.05 3.55
N LEU A 172 -21.39 15.29 3.08
CA LEU A 172 -21.07 15.61 1.68
C LEU A 172 -19.67 15.12 1.26
N GLU A 173 -18.66 15.25 2.13
CA GLU A 173 -17.32 14.69 1.84
C GLU A 173 -17.39 13.16 1.70
N LEU A 174 -18.09 12.46 2.59
CA LEU A 174 -18.23 11.00 2.51
C LEU A 174 -18.98 10.55 1.25
N VAL A 175 -20.02 11.28 0.83
CA VAL A 175 -20.71 11.01 -0.44
C VAL A 175 -19.75 11.22 -1.61
N SER A 176 -18.96 12.30 -1.60
CA SER A 176 -17.95 12.55 -2.64
C SER A 176 -16.88 11.46 -2.71
N LEU A 177 -16.45 10.91 -1.57
CA LEU A 177 -15.45 9.84 -1.51
C LEU A 177 -15.99 8.49 -1.98
N ARG A 178 -17.31 8.26 -1.89
CA ARG A 178 -17.94 7.02 -2.41
C ARG A 178 -18.15 7.04 -3.92
N GLY A 179 -18.41 8.21 -4.49
CA GLY A 179 -18.77 8.36 -5.89
C GLY A 179 -20.11 7.72 -6.25
N ASP A 180 -20.35 7.55 -7.55
CA ASP A 180 -21.62 7.06 -8.14
C ASP A 180 -21.56 5.62 -8.66
N GLY A 181 -20.39 4.98 -8.60
CA GLY A 181 -20.15 3.64 -9.10
C GLY A 181 -20.09 3.48 -10.63
N LYS A 182 -20.29 4.53 -11.46
CA LYS A 182 -20.56 4.35 -12.90
C LYS A 182 -19.44 4.74 -13.85
N GLN A 183 -18.56 5.67 -13.46
CA GLN A 183 -17.59 6.26 -14.38
C GLN A 183 -16.22 5.57 -14.40
N VAL A 184 -15.45 5.79 -15.47
CA VAL A 184 -14.01 5.48 -15.52
C VAL A 184 -13.28 6.47 -14.63
N ARG A 185 -12.43 5.98 -13.74
CA ARG A 185 -11.70 6.82 -12.81
C ARG A 185 -10.60 7.63 -13.50
N LYS A 186 -10.47 8.89 -13.10
CA LYS A 186 -9.46 9.84 -13.60
C LYS A 186 -8.41 10.12 -12.54
N GLU A 187 -7.24 10.59 -12.97
CA GLU A 187 -6.07 10.90 -12.11
C GLU A 187 -6.39 11.76 -10.87
N TRP A 188 -7.41 12.62 -10.96
CA TRP A 188 -7.83 13.54 -9.89
C TRP A 188 -9.00 13.05 -9.04
N ASP A 189 -9.59 11.90 -9.37
CA ASP A 189 -10.76 11.38 -8.67
C ASP A 189 -10.33 10.78 -7.32
N ARG A 190 -10.94 11.26 -6.24
CA ARG A 190 -10.76 10.73 -4.87
C ARG A 190 -11.88 9.75 -4.52
N ILE A 191 -12.25 8.90 -5.47
CA ILE A 191 -13.38 7.99 -5.34
C ILE A 191 -12.84 6.62 -4.94
N TYR A 192 -13.32 6.11 -3.81
CA TYR A 192 -13.00 4.79 -3.29
C TYR A 192 -14.21 3.92 -3.50
N ASP A 193 -14.08 2.88 -4.31
CA ASP A 193 -15.13 1.90 -4.57
C ASP A 193 -14.53 0.53 -4.83
N TYR A 194 -15.37 -0.50 -4.78
CA TYR A 194 -14.95 -1.89 -4.89
C TYR A 194 -15.13 -2.45 -6.29
N ASP A 195 -14.25 -3.35 -6.69
CA ASP A 195 -14.41 -4.15 -7.89
C ASP A 195 -13.68 -5.51 -7.73
N TYR A 196 -13.98 -6.45 -8.62
CA TYR A 196 -13.39 -7.80 -8.64
C TYR A 196 -11.98 -7.79 -9.22
N TYR A 197 -11.21 -8.85 -9.03
CA TYR A 197 -9.96 -9.04 -9.78
C TYR A 197 -10.28 -9.61 -11.16
N ASN A 198 -10.98 -8.81 -11.96
CA ASN A 198 -11.30 -9.05 -13.36
C ASN A 198 -10.36 -8.27 -14.31
N ASP A 199 -9.32 -7.66 -13.76
CA ASP A 199 -8.32 -6.86 -14.45
C ASP A 199 -6.99 -7.60 -14.59
N LEU A 200 -6.87 -8.89 -14.24
CA LEU A 200 -5.59 -9.62 -14.33
C LEU A 200 -5.34 -10.24 -15.72
N CYS A 201 -6.39 -10.61 -16.44
CA CYS A 201 -6.32 -11.18 -17.77
C CYS A 201 -6.21 -10.10 -18.86
N ASN A 202 -5.80 -10.49 -20.07
CA ASN A 202 -5.89 -9.65 -21.26
C ASN A 202 -6.36 -10.47 -22.48
N PRO A 203 -7.63 -10.89 -22.52
CA PRO A 203 -8.16 -11.77 -23.57
C PRO A 203 -8.05 -11.16 -24.97
N ASP A 204 -8.10 -9.82 -25.08
CA ASP A 204 -7.92 -9.10 -26.36
C ASP A 204 -6.52 -9.30 -26.97
N LYS A 205 -5.54 -9.77 -26.19
CA LYS A 205 -4.18 -10.05 -26.67
C LYS A 205 -4.00 -11.49 -27.17
N GLY A 206 -4.85 -12.42 -26.73
CA GLY A 206 -4.74 -13.84 -27.09
C GLY A 206 -5.22 -14.78 -26.00
N GLN A 207 -5.44 -16.05 -26.39
CA GLN A 207 -5.94 -17.11 -25.52
C GLN A 207 -5.04 -17.36 -24.31
N GLU A 208 -3.74 -17.19 -24.47
CA GLU A 208 -2.73 -17.39 -23.43
C GLU A 208 -2.78 -16.36 -22.29
N HIS A 209 -3.52 -15.28 -22.49
CA HIS A 209 -3.71 -14.20 -21.54
C HIS A 209 -5.05 -14.27 -20.78
N ILE A 210 -5.86 -15.30 -21.03
CA ILE A 210 -7.15 -15.49 -20.36
C ILE A 210 -6.94 -16.07 -18.96
N ARG A 211 -7.56 -15.45 -17.95
CA ARG A 211 -7.56 -15.89 -16.54
C ARG A 211 -8.98 -15.71 -15.99
N PRO A 212 -9.41 -16.51 -15.01
CA PRO A 212 -10.73 -16.34 -14.40
C PRO A 212 -10.81 -15.04 -13.59
N VAL A 213 -12.03 -14.52 -13.47
CA VAL A 213 -12.34 -13.42 -12.56
C VAL A 213 -12.31 -13.93 -11.13
N LEU A 214 -11.54 -13.27 -10.26
CA LEU A 214 -11.49 -13.61 -8.84
C LEU A 214 -12.38 -12.66 -8.03
N GLY A 215 -13.30 -13.25 -7.28
CA GLY A 215 -14.31 -12.60 -6.46
C GLY A 215 -15.67 -12.53 -7.14
N GLY A 216 -16.74 -12.65 -6.33
CA GLY A 216 -18.12 -12.56 -6.82
C GLY A 216 -18.76 -13.89 -7.21
N SER A 217 -18.02 -14.99 -7.13
CA SER A 217 -18.52 -16.35 -7.30
C SER A 217 -18.10 -17.23 -6.12
N GLU A 218 -18.81 -18.33 -5.89
CA GLU A 218 -18.41 -19.37 -4.94
C GLU A 218 -17.22 -20.20 -5.44
N LEU A 219 -17.07 -20.31 -6.76
CA LEU A 219 -15.96 -21.02 -7.38
C LEU A 219 -14.62 -20.32 -7.12
N HIS A 220 -14.59 -19.00 -7.30
CA HIS A 220 -13.40 -18.17 -7.09
C HIS A 220 -13.71 -17.02 -6.12
N PRO A 221 -13.88 -17.28 -4.81
CA PRO A 221 -14.06 -16.22 -3.84
C PRO A 221 -12.74 -15.46 -3.67
N TYR A 222 -12.83 -14.13 -3.50
CA TYR A 222 -11.63 -13.30 -3.36
C TYR A 222 -11.94 -11.94 -2.71
N PRO A 223 -10.98 -11.32 -2.00
CA PRO A 223 -11.08 -9.93 -1.57
C PRO A 223 -11.38 -8.98 -2.75
N ARG A 224 -11.97 -7.82 -2.46
CA ARG A 224 -12.21 -6.77 -3.47
C ARG A 224 -11.00 -5.85 -3.58
N ARG A 225 -10.77 -5.32 -4.77
CA ARG A 225 -9.75 -4.29 -5.04
C ARG A 225 -10.40 -2.93 -5.29
N VAL A 226 -9.59 -1.87 -5.41
CA VAL A 226 -10.07 -0.54 -5.78
C VAL A 226 -10.58 -0.53 -7.22
N ARG A 227 -11.79 -0.02 -7.42
CA ARG A 227 -12.42 0.13 -8.73
C ARG A 227 -11.67 1.16 -9.59
N THR A 228 -11.30 0.76 -10.80
CA THR A 228 -10.69 1.60 -11.85
C THR A 228 -11.71 2.00 -12.91
N GLY A 229 -12.63 1.09 -13.23
CA GLY A 229 -13.80 1.36 -14.05
C GLY A 229 -13.50 1.55 -15.53
N HIS A 230 -12.40 1.00 -16.05
CA HIS A 230 -12.19 0.88 -17.49
C HIS A 230 -13.33 0.06 -18.11
N PRO A 231 -13.62 0.26 -19.41
CA PRO A 231 -14.67 -0.49 -20.08
C PRO A 231 -14.34 -2.00 -20.10
N PRO A 232 -15.33 -2.85 -20.30
CA PRO A 232 -15.10 -4.27 -20.52
C PRO A 232 -14.16 -4.54 -21.71
N SER A 233 -13.48 -5.68 -21.69
CA SER A 233 -12.77 -6.21 -22.86
C SER A 233 -13.72 -6.45 -24.04
N ASN A 234 -13.19 -6.36 -25.26
CA ASN A 234 -13.96 -6.68 -26.47
C ASN A 234 -14.22 -8.18 -26.61
N THR A 235 -13.29 -9.01 -26.13
CA THR A 235 -13.34 -10.47 -26.25
C THR A 235 -14.15 -11.10 -25.12
N GLU A 236 -13.97 -10.64 -23.87
CA GLU A 236 -14.66 -11.19 -22.68
C GLU A 236 -15.29 -10.07 -21.83
N PRO A 237 -16.61 -9.80 -21.96
CA PRO A 237 -17.27 -8.69 -21.28
C PRO A 237 -17.28 -8.73 -19.75
N SER A 238 -16.94 -9.88 -19.14
CA SER A 238 -16.78 -10.04 -17.69
C SER A 238 -15.46 -9.45 -17.16
N THR A 239 -14.52 -9.16 -18.06
CA THR A 239 -13.16 -8.71 -17.75
C THR A 239 -12.96 -7.24 -18.07
N GLU A 240 -12.12 -6.56 -17.29
CA GLU A 240 -11.79 -5.15 -17.51
C GLU A 240 -10.74 -5.03 -18.62
N SER A 241 -10.97 -4.14 -19.58
CA SER A 241 -10.02 -3.90 -20.67
C SER A 241 -8.67 -3.39 -20.15
N ARG A 242 -7.60 -3.79 -20.83
CA ARG A 242 -6.22 -3.38 -20.52
C ARG A 242 -5.57 -2.72 -21.73
N THR A 243 -4.63 -1.82 -21.46
CA THR A 243 -3.75 -1.29 -22.51
C THR A 243 -2.72 -2.32 -22.93
N GLU A 244 -2.35 -2.33 -24.23
CA GLU A 244 -1.36 -3.28 -24.78
C GLU A 244 0.03 -3.13 -24.13
N THR A 245 0.39 -1.91 -23.72
CA THR A 245 1.62 -1.63 -22.99
C THR A 245 1.38 -1.65 -21.48
N ILE A 246 2.38 -2.15 -20.75
CA ILE A 246 2.44 -2.04 -19.29
C ILE A 246 2.37 -0.55 -18.94
N ASN A 247 1.31 -0.15 -18.27
CA ASN A 247 1.10 1.22 -17.83
C ASN A 247 1.23 1.29 -16.30
N LEU A 248 2.29 1.94 -15.82
CA LEU A 248 2.54 2.13 -14.39
C LEU A 248 1.75 3.32 -13.79
N ASP A 249 1.01 4.08 -14.61
CA ASP A 249 0.05 5.11 -14.18
C ASP A 249 -1.38 4.54 -14.11
N ILE A 250 -1.51 3.35 -13.52
CA ILE A 250 -2.81 2.78 -13.16
C ILE A 250 -3.54 3.72 -12.20
N TYR A 251 -4.87 3.84 -12.36
CA TYR A 251 -5.64 4.68 -11.46
C TYR A 251 -5.55 4.16 -10.02
N VAL A 252 -5.20 5.08 -9.13
CA VAL A 252 -5.50 5.03 -7.71
C VAL A 252 -5.91 6.43 -7.26
N PRO A 253 -6.72 6.56 -6.19
CA PRO A 253 -7.03 7.86 -5.61
C PRO A 253 -5.74 8.66 -5.36
N PRO A 254 -5.68 9.95 -5.74
CA PRO A 254 -4.42 10.68 -5.83
C PRO A 254 -3.67 10.79 -4.50
N ASP A 255 -4.38 10.75 -3.38
CA ASP A 255 -3.80 10.82 -2.04
C ASP A 255 -3.18 9.48 -1.58
N GLU A 256 -3.45 8.38 -2.29
CA GLU A 256 -2.84 7.05 -2.06
C GLU A 256 -1.63 6.80 -2.97
N ARG A 257 -1.36 7.70 -3.94
CA ARG A 257 -0.20 7.59 -4.83
C ARG A 257 1.10 7.72 -4.04
N PHE A 258 2.08 6.91 -4.42
CA PHE A 258 3.45 7.02 -3.92
C PHE A 258 4.00 8.42 -4.16
N SER A 259 4.94 8.82 -3.30
CA SER A 259 5.83 9.90 -3.65
C SER A 259 6.64 9.54 -4.91
N PRO A 260 7.02 10.50 -5.75
CA PRO A 260 7.86 10.24 -6.92
C PRO A 260 9.16 9.48 -6.59
N LYS A 261 9.75 9.75 -5.42
CA LYS A 261 10.93 9.04 -4.91
C LYS A 261 10.65 7.55 -4.67
N LYS A 262 9.59 7.22 -3.93
CA LYS A 262 9.23 5.82 -3.64
C LYS A 262 8.84 5.06 -4.90
N LEU A 263 8.15 5.71 -5.83
CA LEU A 263 7.85 5.12 -7.14
C LEU A 263 9.12 4.85 -7.96
N SER A 264 10.08 5.79 -7.95
CA SER A 264 11.40 5.60 -8.57
C SER A 264 12.13 4.39 -8.00
N GLU A 265 12.21 4.28 -6.67
CA GLU A 265 12.82 3.14 -5.97
C GLU A 265 12.13 1.82 -6.33
N PHE A 266 10.79 1.78 -6.29
CA PHE A 266 10.02 0.60 -6.66
C PHE A 266 10.28 0.15 -8.10
N ILE A 267 10.23 1.09 -9.05
CA ILE A 267 10.42 0.77 -10.47
C ILE A 267 11.88 0.35 -10.72
N SER A 268 12.84 1.03 -10.10
CA SER A 268 14.25 0.65 -10.15
C SER A 268 14.45 -0.80 -9.71
N ASN A 269 13.91 -1.17 -8.54
CA ASN A 269 14.02 -2.51 -7.98
C ASN A 269 13.28 -3.56 -8.83
N SER A 270 12.07 -3.22 -9.31
CA SER A 270 11.25 -4.11 -10.14
C SER A 270 11.89 -4.36 -11.50
N ILE A 271 12.44 -3.32 -12.13
CA ILE A 271 13.20 -3.45 -13.38
C ILE A 271 14.50 -4.21 -13.11
N GLN A 272 15.22 -3.97 -12.01
CA GLN A 272 16.44 -4.72 -11.68
C GLN A 272 16.15 -6.23 -11.54
N ALA A 273 15.06 -6.60 -10.88
CA ALA A 273 14.61 -7.99 -10.81
C ALA A 273 14.23 -8.52 -12.22
N THR A 274 13.49 -7.74 -12.99
CA THR A 274 12.96 -8.14 -14.32
C THR A 274 14.03 -8.17 -15.42
N VAL A 275 15.06 -7.34 -15.34
CA VAL A 275 16.20 -7.25 -16.28
C VAL A 275 17.14 -8.45 -16.17
N HIS A 276 16.97 -9.33 -15.19
CA HIS A 276 17.68 -10.61 -15.17
C HIS A 276 16.79 -11.80 -15.51
N PHE A 277 15.45 -11.72 -15.35
CA PHE A 277 14.52 -12.81 -15.71
C PHE A 277 13.86 -12.68 -17.10
N ILE A 278 13.68 -11.46 -17.62
CA ILE A 278 13.01 -11.20 -18.92
C ILE A 278 13.99 -10.91 -20.06
N ILE A 279 15.31 -10.83 -19.82
CA ILE A 279 16.22 -10.84 -20.97
C ILE A 279 16.38 -12.27 -21.50
N THR A 280 15.29 -12.83 -22.01
CA THR A 280 15.29 -13.87 -23.05
C THR A 280 15.74 -13.28 -24.39
N GLU A 281 15.77 -11.95 -24.55
CA GLU A 281 16.49 -11.27 -25.66
C GLU A 281 17.95 -10.93 -25.28
N ALA A 282 18.57 -11.76 -24.41
CA ALA A 282 19.98 -11.65 -24.06
C ALA A 282 20.82 -12.59 -24.92
N ASP A 283 20.19 -13.26 -25.89
CA ASP A 283 20.83 -14.04 -26.93
C ASP A 283 21.99 -13.28 -27.60
N SER A 284 21.94 -11.95 -27.63
CA SER A 284 23.01 -11.14 -28.21
C SER A 284 24.16 -10.79 -27.26
N LEU A 285 24.02 -11.00 -25.95
CA LEU A 285 25.05 -10.70 -24.93
C LEU A 285 25.62 -11.97 -24.29
N PHE A 286 24.85 -13.05 -24.23
CA PHE A 286 25.25 -14.36 -23.74
C PHE A 286 25.18 -15.37 -24.89
N LYS A 287 26.04 -15.20 -25.90
CA LYS A 287 26.39 -16.31 -26.78
C LYS A 287 27.14 -17.37 -25.97
N GLN A 288 26.42 -18.14 -25.17
CA GLN A 288 26.81 -19.45 -24.66
C GLN A 288 25.53 -20.30 -24.55
N ASP A 289 25.58 -21.47 -25.16
CA ASP A 289 24.47 -22.37 -25.49
C ASP A 289 23.84 -23.12 -24.29
N SER A 290 23.66 -22.51 -23.11
CA SER A 290 22.87 -23.15 -22.05
C SER A 290 21.89 -22.19 -21.36
N SER A 291 20.63 -22.60 -21.33
CA SER A 291 19.52 -21.96 -20.62
C SER A 291 19.50 -22.27 -19.12
N SER A 292 20.60 -22.83 -18.57
CA SER A 292 20.72 -23.37 -17.21
C SER A 292 22.06 -22.98 -16.57
N PHE A 293 22.07 -22.88 -15.24
CA PHE A 293 23.33 -22.79 -14.48
C PHE A 293 24.00 -24.16 -14.41
N GLU A 294 25.29 -24.23 -14.70
CA GLU A 294 26.06 -25.49 -14.69
C GLU A 294 26.70 -25.76 -13.32
N SER A 295 26.73 -24.77 -12.41
CA SER A 295 27.26 -24.90 -11.05
C SER A 295 26.69 -23.88 -10.06
N PHE A 296 26.81 -24.16 -8.76
CA PHE A 296 26.47 -23.18 -7.71
C PHE A 296 27.38 -21.95 -7.74
N ASP A 297 28.63 -22.08 -8.20
CA ASP A 297 29.56 -20.96 -8.33
C ASP A 297 29.05 -19.90 -9.31
N GLU A 298 28.40 -20.31 -10.41
CA GLU A 298 27.78 -19.37 -11.36
C GLU A 298 26.65 -18.56 -10.71
N ILE A 299 25.90 -19.17 -9.80
CA ILE A 299 24.85 -18.50 -9.02
C ILE A 299 25.49 -17.55 -7.99
N HIS A 300 26.54 -17.98 -7.29
CA HIS A 300 27.28 -17.14 -6.33
C HIS A 300 27.92 -15.91 -7.01
N ASP A 301 28.40 -16.05 -8.23
CA ASP A 301 28.98 -14.96 -9.03
C ASP A 301 27.98 -13.88 -9.43
N MET A 302 26.66 -14.12 -9.31
CA MET A 302 25.66 -13.07 -9.43
C MET A 302 25.73 -12.06 -8.27
N PHE A 303 26.24 -12.48 -7.11
CA PHE A 303 26.33 -11.67 -5.89
C PHE A 303 27.76 -11.24 -5.54
N SER A 304 28.77 -11.81 -6.22
CA SER A 304 30.19 -11.56 -5.94
C SER A 304 30.67 -10.21 -6.54
N SER A 305 31.58 -9.54 -5.83
CA SER A 305 32.23 -8.30 -6.30
C SER A 305 33.25 -8.54 -7.43
N LYS A 306 33.54 -9.79 -7.79
CA LYS A 306 34.54 -10.14 -8.82
C LYS A 306 34.03 -9.89 -10.24
N ARG A 307 32.72 -9.98 -10.49
CA ARG A 307 32.09 -9.51 -11.75
C ARG A 307 32.19 -7.98 -11.94
N SER A 308 32.51 -7.26 -10.86
CA SER A 308 32.49 -5.80 -10.78
C SER A 308 33.78 -5.10 -11.24
N LYS A 309 34.89 -5.77 -11.61
CA LYS A 309 36.12 -5.01 -11.97
C LYS A 309 36.46 -4.92 -13.45
N ALA A 310 35.97 -5.81 -14.31
CA ALA A 310 36.34 -5.81 -15.74
C ALA A 310 35.20 -5.37 -16.70
N VAL A 311 33.94 -5.46 -16.28
CA VAL A 311 32.75 -5.26 -17.13
C VAL A 311 32.01 -3.93 -16.84
N GLU A 312 32.43 -3.20 -15.79
CA GLU A 312 31.60 -2.21 -15.10
C GLU A 312 31.29 -0.90 -15.85
N GLY A 313 32.16 -0.35 -16.69
CA GLY A 313 31.85 0.96 -17.30
C GLY A 313 30.78 0.86 -18.39
N LYS A 314 31.10 0.13 -19.46
CA LYS A 314 30.28 0.11 -20.69
C LYS A 314 28.98 -0.70 -20.55
N ALA A 315 28.99 -1.80 -19.79
CA ALA A 315 27.78 -2.60 -19.58
C ALA A 315 26.79 -1.91 -18.64
N LYS A 316 27.26 -1.24 -17.56
CA LYS A 316 26.40 -0.46 -16.67
C LYS A 316 25.76 0.71 -17.39
N ASP A 317 26.51 1.48 -18.19
CA ASP A 317 25.94 2.62 -18.93
C ASP A 317 24.92 2.16 -19.98
N LYS A 318 25.18 1.05 -20.66
CA LYS A 318 24.25 0.42 -21.60
C LYS A 318 22.98 -0.09 -20.90
N LEU A 319 23.12 -0.70 -19.72
CA LEU A 319 22.00 -1.18 -18.91
C LEU A 319 21.15 -0.03 -18.37
N LYS A 320 21.78 0.99 -17.78
CA LYS A 320 21.13 2.22 -17.33
C LYS A 320 20.39 2.91 -18.46
N GLY A 321 21.00 2.97 -19.66
CA GLY A 321 20.36 3.48 -20.87
C GLY A 321 19.11 2.69 -21.27
N LYS A 322 19.18 1.35 -21.30
CA LYS A 322 18.03 0.47 -21.59
C LYS A 322 16.92 0.57 -20.56
N VAL A 323 17.26 0.62 -19.26
CA VAL A 323 16.29 0.81 -18.16
C VAL A 323 15.57 2.14 -18.33
N LYS A 324 16.31 3.22 -18.59
CA LYS A 324 15.74 4.56 -18.81
C LYS A 324 14.84 4.61 -20.05
N GLU A 325 15.21 3.93 -21.13
CA GLU A 325 14.39 3.83 -22.34
C GLU A 325 13.09 3.06 -22.10
N ARG A 326 13.16 1.89 -21.43
CA ARG A 326 11.97 1.13 -21.06
C ARG A 326 11.08 1.92 -20.10
N LEU A 327 11.66 2.56 -19.09
CA LEU A 327 10.92 3.42 -18.16
C LEU A 327 10.15 4.52 -18.90
N LYS A 328 10.76 5.17 -19.89
CA LYS A 328 10.08 6.18 -20.73
C LYS A 328 8.87 5.63 -21.48
N LYS A 329 8.84 4.33 -21.81
CA LYS A 329 7.71 3.65 -22.46
C LYS A 329 6.61 3.22 -21.48
N LEU A 330 6.94 3.08 -20.19
CA LEU A 330 6.05 2.55 -19.15
C LEU A 330 5.31 3.62 -18.34
N VAL A 331 5.82 4.86 -18.33
CA VAL A 331 5.22 5.98 -17.60
C VAL A 331 5.03 7.20 -18.51
N PRO A 332 4.01 8.04 -18.26
CA PRO A 332 3.86 9.31 -18.96
C PRO A 332 5.09 10.23 -18.82
N ASP A 333 5.38 11.06 -19.82
CA ASP A 333 6.54 11.97 -19.87
C ASP A 333 6.68 12.87 -18.62
N VAL A 334 5.55 13.27 -18.03
CA VAL A 334 5.52 14.10 -16.81
C VAL A 334 6.07 13.30 -15.62
N LEU A 335 5.57 12.08 -15.42
CA LEU A 335 5.98 11.20 -14.34
C LEU A 335 7.43 10.73 -14.53
N PHE A 336 7.83 10.46 -15.77
CA PHE A 336 9.22 10.15 -16.12
C PHE A 336 10.19 11.25 -15.68
N LYS A 337 9.85 12.52 -15.91
CA LYS A 337 10.67 13.67 -15.48
C LYS A 337 10.74 13.77 -13.95
N GLU A 338 9.64 13.52 -13.25
CA GLU A 338 9.60 13.54 -11.78
C GLU A 338 10.46 12.41 -11.18
N ILE A 339 10.34 11.19 -11.71
CA ILE A 339 11.13 10.01 -11.31
C ILE A 339 12.63 10.23 -11.55
N THR A 340 13.00 10.69 -12.74
CA THR A 340 14.42 10.90 -13.09
C THR A 340 15.07 12.05 -12.32
N TYR A 341 14.28 13.05 -11.91
CA TYR A 341 14.77 14.12 -11.01
C TYR A 341 14.98 13.62 -9.58
N ALA A 342 14.12 12.70 -9.10
CA ALA A 342 14.16 12.16 -7.75
C ALA A 342 15.14 10.98 -7.55
N GLY A 343 15.39 10.18 -8.60
CA GLY A 343 16.29 9.02 -8.55
C GLY A 343 17.74 9.39 -8.84
N LYS A 344 18.62 9.28 -7.83
CA LYS A 344 20.07 9.49 -7.94
C LYS A 344 20.90 8.22 -7.63
N GLU A 345 20.30 7.03 -7.67
CA GLU A 345 20.95 5.81 -7.15
C GLU A 345 21.50 4.86 -8.22
N ASP A 346 22.45 4.03 -7.79
CA ASP A 346 23.33 3.22 -8.62
C ASP A 346 22.69 1.86 -8.97
N LEU A 347 22.22 1.75 -10.21
CA LEU A 347 21.26 0.75 -10.71
C LEU A 347 21.79 -0.69 -10.94
N ALA A 348 22.96 -1.07 -10.40
CA ALA A 348 23.69 -2.25 -10.93
C ALA A 348 24.36 -3.17 -9.89
N LYS A 349 24.02 -3.09 -8.60
CA LYS A 349 24.61 -3.98 -7.59
C LYS A 349 23.53 -4.73 -6.82
N PHE A 350 23.52 -6.06 -6.90
CA PHE A 350 22.75 -6.87 -5.97
C PHE A 350 23.44 -6.85 -4.61
N PRO A 351 22.71 -6.58 -3.52
CA PRO A 351 23.26 -6.82 -2.20
C PRO A 351 23.51 -8.32 -2.03
N LEU A 352 24.62 -8.69 -1.39
CA LEU A 352 24.88 -10.08 -1.01
C LEU A 352 23.74 -10.55 -0.08
N PRO A 353 23.01 -11.63 -0.43
CA PRO A 353 21.95 -12.16 0.42
C PRO A 353 22.46 -12.51 1.81
N GLN A 354 21.67 -12.21 2.84
CA GLN A 354 22.10 -12.37 4.23
C GLN A 354 22.45 -13.82 4.59
N ILE A 355 21.73 -14.79 4.01
CA ILE A 355 21.91 -16.23 4.27
C ILE A 355 23.28 -16.75 3.82
N ILE A 356 23.90 -16.16 2.79
CA ILE A 356 25.23 -16.56 2.29
C ILE A 356 26.35 -15.62 2.72
N ARG A 357 26.06 -14.66 3.61
CA ARG A 357 27.03 -13.61 3.99
C ARG A 357 28.19 -14.14 4.81
N GLU A 358 27.92 -15.05 5.74
CA GLU A 358 28.92 -15.62 6.66
C GLU A 358 29.41 -16.98 6.19
N ASN A 359 28.51 -17.79 5.61
CA ASN A 359 28.80 -19.11 5.07
C ASN A 359 27.99 -19.31 3.79
N GLU A 360 28.68 -19.46 2.65
CA GLU A 360 28.09 -19.59 1.32
C GLU A 360 27.22 -20.84 1.15
N LEU A 361 27.47 -21.88 1.96
CA LEU A 361 26.77 -23.17 1.89
C LEU A 361 25.76 -23.37 3.01
N ALA A 362 25.54 -22.37 3.89
CA ALA A 362 24.67 -22.50 5.05
C ALA A 362 23.24 -22.92 4.68
N TRP A 363 22.75 -22.49 3.52
CA TRP A 363 21.41 -22.81 3.01
C TRP A 363 21.21 -24.31 2.75
N GLY A 364 22.29 -25.08 2.53
CA GLY A 364 22.25 -26.52 2.29
C GLY A 364 22.13 -27.35 3.58
N ASN A 365 22.29 -26.73 4.76
CA ASN A 365 22.25 -27.42 6.05
C ASN A 365 20.80 -27.67 6.52
N ASP A 366 20.55 -28.81 7.15
CA ASP A 366 19.22 -29.17 7.67
C ASP A 366 18.79 -28.26 8.83
N GLU A 367 19.73 -27.83 9.65
CA GLU A 367 19.47 -26.86 10.73
C GLU A 367 18.93 -25.54 10.19
N GLU A 368 19.54 -25.00 9.12
CA GLU A 368 19.09 -23.75 8.51
C GLU A 368 17.77 -23.92 7.77
N PHE A 369 17.57 -25.07 7.11
CA PHE A 369 16.30 -25.42 6.49
C PHE A 369 15.15 -25.45 7.52
N GLY A 370 15.35 -26.12 8.66
CA GLY A 370 14.38 -26.14 9.76
C GLY A 370 14.20 -24.76 10.43
N ARG A 371 15.28 -24.00 10.64
CA ARG A 371 15.24 -22.66 11.24
C ARG A 371 14.40 -21.70 10.41
N GLN A 372 14.46 -21.78 9.08
CA GLN A 372 13.68 -20.93 8.19
C GLN A 372 12.17 -21.10 8.35
N MET A 373 11.69 -22.28 8.78
CA MET A 373 10.27 -22.51 9.07
C MET A 373 9.76 -21.72 10.29
N LEU A 374 10.65 -21.23 11.15
CA LEU A 374 10.32 -20.39 12.32
C LEU A 374 10.74 -18.92 12.17
N ALA A 375 11.84 -18.68 11.48
CA ALA A 375 12.52 -17.38 11.46
C ALA A 375 13.12 -17.06 10.08
N GLY A 376 12.58 -17.68 9.03
CA GLY A 376 12.85 -17.36 7.64
C GLY A 376 11.84 -16.36 7.09
N THR A 377 11.60 -16.44 5.78
CA THR A 377 10.67 -15.53 5.08
C THR A 377 9.21 -15.91 5.27
N ASN A 378 8.91 -17.19 5.54
CA ASN A 378 7.54 -17.70 5.74
C ASN A 378 7.34 -18.44 7.07
N PRO A 379 7.53 -17.78 8.23
CA PRO A 379 7.52 -18.44 9.54
C PRO A 379 6.12 -18.84 10.05
N ALA A 380 5.06 -18.53 9.29
CA ALA A 380 3.67 -18.66 9.72
C ALA A 380 2.99 -19.96 9.25
N ARG A 381 3.74 -20.90 8.67
CA ARG A 381 3.15 -22.14 8.11
C ARG A 381 3.40 -23.42 8.88
N ILE A 382 4.49 -23.47 9.64
CA ILE A 382 4.74 -24.64 10.49
C ILE A 382 3.59 -24.84 11.49
N GLN A 383 3.23 -26.10 11.70
CA GLN A 383 2.21 -26.52 12.64
C GLN A 383 2.67 -27.74 13.42
N SER A 384 2.21 -27.86 14.67
CA SER A 384 2.45 -29.03 15.49
C SER A 384 1.57 -30.18 15.01
N LEU A 385 2.19 -31.32 14.68
CA LEU A 385 1.48 -32.53 14.34
C LEU A 385 0.79 -33.11 15.58
N GLN A 386 -0.53 -33.31 15.53
CA GLN A 386 -1.32 -33.83 16.67
C GLN A 386 -1.55 -35.35 16.61
N LYS A 387 -1.50 -35.95 15.41
CA LYS A 387 -1.70 -37.38 15.17
C LYS A 387 -0.64 -37.89 14.19
N PHE A 388 -0.17 -39.12 14.38
CA PHE A 388 0.82 -39.77 13.52
C PHE A 388 0.31 -41.14 13.05
N PRO A 389 0.46 -41.50 11.77
CA PRO A 389 1.04 -40.69 10.68
C PRO A 389 0.13 -39.51 10.29
N PRO A 390 0.66 -38.46 9.63
CA PRO A 390 -0.16 -37.34 9.17
C PRO A 390 -1.32 -37.81 8.27
N GLU A 391 -2.50 -37.26 8.47
CA GLU A 391 -3.68 -37.51 7.63
C GLU A 391 -3.79 -36.39 6.58
N GLY A 392 -3.74 -36.75 5.29
CA GLY A 392 -3.96 -35.86 4.15
C GLY A 392 -5.41 -35.89 3.66
N ARG A 393 -5.72 -35.09 2.63
CA ARG A 393 -7.06 -35.04 2.03
C ARG A 393 -7.45 -36.36 1.34
N TYR A 394 -6.49 -37.08 0.78
CA TYR A 394 -6.71 -38.29 -0.03
C TYR A 394 -6.24 -39.59 0.64
N GLY A 395 -5.79 -39.54 1.90
CA GLY A 395 -5.35 -40.73 2.62
C GLY A 395 -4.39 -40.44 3.77
N MET A 396 -3.93 -41.50 4.43
CA MET A 396 -2.87 -41.41 5.44
C MET A 396 -1.50 -41.31 4.76
N SER A 397 -0.61 -40.51 5.33
CA SER A 397 0.80 -40.42 4.94
C SER A 397 1.47 -41.79 4.96
N THR A 398 2.40 -42.01 4.04
CA THR A 398 3.21 -43.23 3.97
C THR A 398 4.40 -43.22 4.93
N ILE A 399 4.57 -42.16 5.73
CA ILE A 399 5.62 -42.09 6.74
C ILE A 399 5.24 -42.97 7.94
N GLU A 400 5.90 -44.11 8.08
CA GLU A 400 5.82 -44.98 9.25
C GLU A 400 6.74 -44.51 10.40
N ALA A 401 6.43 -44.92 11.64
CA ALA A 401 7.27 -44.60 12.81
C ALA A 401 8.67 -45.21 12.68
N SER A 402 8.74 -46.42 12.12
CA SER A 402 9.99 -47.14 11.78
C SER A 402 10.93 -46.32 10.89
N HIS A 403 10.40 -45.50 9.97
CA HIS A 403 11.20 -44.66 9.07
C HIS A 403 12.00 -43.59 9.80
N ILE A 404 11.51 -43.13 10.96
CA ILE A 404 12.08 -42.01 11.70
C ILE A 404 12.79 -42.44 12.99
N GLU A 405 12.58 -43.69 13.44
CA GLU A 405 13.16 -44.26 14.66
C GLU A 405 14.69 -44.24 14.68
N HIS A 406 15.35 -44.46 13.54
CA HIS A 406 16.82 -44.50 13.46
C HIS A 406 17.47 -43.11 13.47
N SER A 407 16.71 -42.06 13.20
CA SER A 407 17.17 -40.67 13.24
C SER A 407 16.95 -40.01 14.61
N LEU A 408 16.59 -40.81 15.62
CA LEU A 408 16.23 -40.30 16.93
C LEU A 408 17.42 -39.99 17.84
N ASP A 409 18.60 -40.59 17.69
CA ASP A 409 19.81 -40.31 18.52
C ASP A 409 19.53 -40.15 20.04
N GLY A 410 18.60 -40.93 20.60
CA GLY A 410 18.20 -40.87 22.02
C GLY A 410 17.16 -39.80 22.38
N LEU A 411 16.65 -39.08 21.39
CA LEU A 411 15.62 -38.05 21.47
C LEU A 411 14.24 -38.67 21.20
N THR A 412 13.19 -38.11 21.81
CA THR A 412 11.80 -38.56 21.57
C THR A 412 11.37 -38.28 20.11
N LEU A 413 10.32 -38.95 19.61
CA LEU A 413 9.76 -38.91 18.23
C LEU A 413 9.49 -37.52 17.59
N PHE A 414 9.82 -36.43 18.28
CA PHE A 414 9.55 -35.03 17.93
C PHE A 414 10.70 -34.31 17.19
N GLU A 415 11.82 -34.99 16.92
CA GLU A 415 13.02 -34.40 16.29
C GLU A 415 13.50 -35.04 14.96
N PRO A 416 13.03 -36.22 14.49
CA PRO A 416 13.45 -36.72 13.20
C PRO A 416 12.72 -35.98 12.07
N LEU A 417 13.49 -35.53 11.07
CA LEU A 417 12.98 -34.84 9.88
C LEU A 417 12.76 -35.89 8.78
N ALA A 418 11.58 -35.91 8.16
CA ALA A 418 11.30 -36.69 6.96
C ALA A 418 10.57 -35.80 5.95
N ILE A 419 10.79 -36.05 4.65
CA ILE A 419 10.06 -35.37 3.57
C ILE A 419 9.34 -36.43 2.75
N GLU A 420 8.02 -36.30 2.65
CA GLU A 420 7.21 -37.08 1.73
C GLU A 420 6.91 -36.22 0.50
N LEU A 421 7.25 -36.73 -0.69
CA LEU A 421 6.85 -36.14 -1.96
C LEU A 421 5.74 -37.01 -2.56
N SER A 422 4.53 -36.46 -2.61
CA SER A 422 3.34 -37.12 -3.12
C SER A 422 2.91 -36.53 -4.46
N LEU A 423 2.52 -37.39 -5.39
CA LEU A 423 1.92 -37.01 -6.67
C LEU A 423 0.54 -37.67 -6.81
N PRO A 424 -0.39 -37.06 -7.57
CA PRO A 424 -1.63 -37.72 -7.94
C PRO A 424 -1.33 -39.04 -8.68
N GLY A 425 -2.01 -40.11 -8.27
CA GLY A 425 -1.92 -41.43 -8.86
C GLY A 425 -2.79 -41.58 -10.12
N SER A 426 -2.95 -42.82 -10.58
CA SER A 426 -3.70 -43.13 -11.81
C SER A 426 -5.22 -42.97 -11.68
N SER A 427 -5.74 -42.83 -10.46
CA SER A 427 -7.15 -42.53 -10.16
C SER A 427 -7.27 -41.33 -9.21
N GLU A 428 -8.42 -40.63 -9.25
CA GLU A 428 -8.66 -39.37 -8.52
C GLU A 428 -8.42 -39.47 -7.00
N ASP A 429 -8.55 -40.67 -6.40
CA ASP A 429 -8.40 -40.91 -4.96
C ASP A 429 -7.09 -41.64 -4.58
N THR A 430 -6.10 -41.69 -5.47
CA THR A 430 -4.83 -42.38 -5.20
C THR A 430 -3.65 -41.41 -5.25
N GLU A 431 -2.66 -41.61 -4.38
CA GLU A 431 -1.40 -40.87 -4.39
C GLU A 431 -0.21 -41.83 -4.57
N VAL A 432 0.80 -41.38 -5.31
CA VAL A 432 2.10 -42.03 -5.40
C VAL A 432 3.07 -41.21 -4.56
N SER A 433 3.43 -41.74 -3.40
CA SER A 433 4.30 -41.08 -2.44
C SER A 433 5.68 -41.72 -2.38
N ARG A 434 6.70 -40.90 -2.15
CA ARG A 434 8.04 -41.36 -1.79
C ARG A 434 8.55 -40.58 -0.58
N VAL A 435 9.02 -41.31 0.43
CA VAL A 435 9.61 -40.74 1.64
C VAL A 435 11.12 -40.64 1.47
N PHE A 436 11.67 -39.48 1.84
CA PHE A 436 13.08 -39.17 1.85
C PHE A 436 13.51 -38.86 3.28
N LEU A 437 14.67 -39.40 3.67
CA LEU A 437 15.26 -39.25 5.00
C LEU A 437 16.59 -38.47 4.91
N PRO A 438 17.01 -37.81 5.99
CA PRO A 438 18.27 -37.09 6.04
C PRO A 438 19.45 -38.02 5.74
N ALA A 439 20.30 -37.60 4.82
CA ALA A 439 21.50 -38.34 4.42
C ALA A 439 22.65 -37.38 4.14
N ASN A 440 23.86 -37.77 4.57
CA ASN A 440 25.06 -36.94 4.48
C ASN A 440 26.08 -37.44 3.43
N GLN A 441 25.85 -38.60 2.82
CA GLN A 441 26.78 -39.20 1.86
C GLN A 441 26.05 -39.83 0.67
N GLY A 442 26.76 -39.92 -0.46
CA GLY A 442 26.32 -40.63 -1.66
C GLY A 442 25.09 -40.04 -2.34
N THR A 443 24.42 -40.87 -3.14
CA THR A 443 23.22 -40.49 -3.90
C THR A 443 22.05 -40.11 -2.99
N GLU A 444 21.94 -40.73 -1.81
CA GLU A 444 20.88 -40.40 -0.84
C GLU A 444 21.00 -38.95 -0.32
N ALA A 445 22.21 -38.44 -0.11
CA ALA A 445 22.39 -37.03 0.25
C ALA A 445 21.92 -36.07 -0.85
N ALA A 446 22.18 -36.41 -2.12
CA ALA A 446 21.69 -35.61 -3.24
C ALA A 446 20.15 -35.67 -3.35
N LEU A 447 19.55 -36.85 -3.17
CA LEU A 447 18.10 -37.02 -3.14
C LEU A 447 17.45 -36.25 -1.98
N TRP A 448 18.09 -36.24 -0.82
CA TRP A 448 17.65 -35.45 0.34
C TRP A 448 17.67 -33.94 0.06
N GLN A 449 18.74 -33.42 -0.55
CA GLN A 449 18.80 -32.01 -0.94
C GLN A 449 17.75 -31.65 -1.99
N LEU A 450 17.47 -32.54 -2.95
CA LEU A 450 16.37 -32.35 -3.92
C LEU A 450 15.01 -32.34 -3.24
N ALA A 451 14.77 -33.23 -2.26
CA ALA A 451 13.54 -33.24 -1.49
C ALA A 451 13.32 -31.92 -0.74
N LYS A 452 14.36 -31.37 -0.11
CA LYS A 452 14.33 -30.04 0.50
C LYS A 452 14.05 -28.93 -0.51
N ALA A 453 14.63 -29.00 -1.71
CA ALA A 453 14.39 -28.04 -2.77
C ALA A 453 12.91 -28.02 -3.22
N HIS A 454 12.26 -29.20 -3.31
CA HIS A 454 10.82 -29.30 -3.58
C HIS A 454 9.98 -28.65 -2.48
N VAL A 455 10.31 -28.91 -1.20
CA VAL A 455 9.63 -28.26 -0.07
C VAL A 455 9.83 -26.75 -0.10
N ALA A 456 11.05 -26.28 -0.36
CA ALA A 456 11.36 -24.85 -0.45
C ALA A 456 10.64 -24.17 -1.64
N ALA A 457 10.47 -24.88 -2.77
CA ALA A 457 9.68 -24.38 -3.90
C ALA A 457 8.20 -24.23 -3.54
N ASN A 458 7.62 -25.23 -2.88
CA ASN A 458 6.24 -25.18 -2.37
C ASN A 458 6.07 -24.05 -1.35
N ASP A 459 6.98 -23.94 -0.39
CA ASP A 459 6.96 -22.87 0.63
C ASP A 459 7.10 -21.49 -0.02
N SER A 460 7.97 -21.33 -1.01
CA SER A 460 8.15 -20.08 -1.74
C SER A 460 6.88 -19.66 -2.50
N ALA A 461 6.20 -20.61 -3.16
CA ALA A 461 4.95 -20.32 -3.84
C ALA A 461 3.84 -19.96 -2.87
N TYR A 462 3.69 -20.74 -1.77
CA TYR A 462 2.72 -20.45 -0.72
C TYR A 462 3.00 -19.10 -0.06
N HIS A 463 4.26 -18.82 0.26
CA HIS A 463 4.69 -17.56 0.85
C HIS A 463 4.29 -16.38 -0.04
N GLN A 464 4.70 -16.37 -1.32
CA GLN A 464 4.45 -15.25 -2.20
C GLN A 464 2.96 -15.03 -2.47
N LEU A 465 2.21 -16.12 -2.72
CA LEU A 465 0.80 -16.03 -3.10
C LEU A 465 -0.13 -15.83 -1.90
N ILE A 466 0.16 -16.48 -0.78
CA ILE A 466 -0.79 -16.64 0.31
C ILE A 466 -0.36 -15.81 1.51
N SER A 467 0.75 -16.17 2.15
CA SER A 467 1.23 -15.46 3.35
C SER A 467 1.51 -13.99 3.09
N HIS A 468 2.06 -13.67 1.92
CA HIS A 468 2.43 -12.32 1.51
C HIS A 468 1.28 -11.66 0.75
N TRP A 469 0.98 -12.10 -0.48
CA TRP A 469 -0.02 -11.41 -1.31
C TRP A 469 -1.44 -11.48 -0.73
N LEU A 470 -2.00 -12.68 -0.51
CA LEU A 470 -3.39 -12.80 -0.06
C LEU A 470 -3.59 -12.21 1.34
N HIS A 471 -2.85 -12.71 2.34
CA HIS A 471 -3.06 -12.42 3.76
C HIS A 471 -2.60 -11.01 4.19
N THR A 472 -1.85 -10.29 3.35
CA THR A 472 -1.49 -8.89 3.65
C THR A 472 -1.97 -7.93 2.57
N HIS A 473 -1.58 -8.08 1.31
CA HIS A 473 -1.92 -7.13 0.27
C HIS A 473 -3.42 -7.13 -0.07
N ALA A 474 -3.94 -8.29 -0.48
CA ALA A 474 -5.31 -8.40 -1.01
C ALA A 474 -6.38 -8.21 0.07
N VAL A 475 -6.20 -8.80 1.27
CA VAL A 475 -7.19 -8.67 2.37
C VAL A 475 -7.18 -7.29 3.02
N VAL A 476 -6.06 -6.55 3.01
CA VAL A 476 -6.00 -5.21 3.62
C VAL A 476 -6.74 -4.17 2.77
N GLU A 477 -6.65 -4.26 1.44
CA GLU A 477 -7.22 -3.27 0.51
C GLU A 477 -8.73 -2.98 0.76
N PRO A 478 -9.62 -3.97 0.96
CA PRO A 478 -11.02 -3.74 1.34
C PRO A 478 -11.21 -2.86 2.59
N PHE A 479 -10.37 -3.01 3.62
CA PHE A 479 -10.46 -2.21 4.85
C PHE A 479 -10.09 -0.75 4.59
N ILE A 480 -9.13 -0.50 3.68
CA ILE A 480 -8.77 0.86 3.27
C ILE A 480 -9.95 1.51 2.57
N ILE A 481 -10.53 0.83 1.57
CA ILE A 481 -11.67 1.34 0.82
C ILE A 481 -12.85 1.60 1.77
N ALA A 482 -13.16 0.66 2.68
CA ALA A 482 -14.23 0.82 3.67
C ALA A 482 -14.00 2.03 4.59
N THR A 483 -12.77 2.17 5.11
CA THR A 483 -12.39 3.28 5.99
C THR A 483 -12.58 4.61 5.28
N ARG A 484 -12.09 4.74 4.04
CA ARG A 484 -12.19 5.98 3.26
C ARG A 484 -13.63 6.32 2.87
N ARG A 485 -14.49 5.32 2.64
CA ARG A 485 -15.91 5.48 2.28
C ARG A 485 -16.82 5.83 3.44
N GLN A 486 -16.52 5.31 4.64
CA GLN A 486 -17.46 5.35 5.77
C GLN A 486 -16.98 6.19 6.96
N LEU A 487 -15.67 6.30 7.16
CA LEU A 487 -15.12 7.03 8.30
C LEU A 487 -14.58 8.39 7.84
N SER A 488 -15.27 9.46 8.24
CA SER A 488 -14.80 10.84 7.98
C SER A 488 -13.36 11.02 8.49
N VAL A 489 -12.61 11.94 7.89
CA VAL A 489 -11.28 12.34 8.40
C VAL A 489 -11.32 12.89 9.82
N MET A 490 -12.49 13.29 10.33
CA MET A 490 -12.67 13.66 11.75
C MET A 490 -12.91 12.45 12.67
N HIS A 491 -13.12 11.24 12.13
CA HIS A 491 -13.41 10.07 12.94
C HIS A 491 -12.12 9.55 13.61
N PRO A 492 -12.10 9.27 14.92
CA PRO A 492 -10.88 8.84 15.63
C PRO A 492 -10.30 7.53 15.06
N ILE A 493 -11.14 6.57 14.67
CA ILE A 493 -10.68 5.33 14.02
C ILE A 493 -10.03 5.57 12.64
N ASN A 494 -10.44 6.61 11.90
CA ASN A 494 -9.74 6.94 10.65
C ASN A 494 -8.31 7.40 10.94
N TRP A 495 -8.12 8.23 11.98
CA TRP A 495 -6.79 8.65 12.43
C TRP A 495 -5.93 7.47 12.89
N LEU A 496 -6.53 6.54 13.64
CA LEU A 496 -5.85 5.34 14.11
C LEU A 496 -5.38 4.45 12.94
N LEU A 497 -6.25 4.20 11.95
CA LEU A 497 -5.96 3.25 10.87
C LEU A 497 -5.14 3.85 9.71
N ARG A 498 -5.28 5.15 9.44
CA ARG A 498 -4.67 5.81 8.27
C ARG A 498 -3.15 5.55 8.11
N PRO A 499 -2.31 5.56 9.16
CA PRO A 499 -0.88 5.29 9.01
C PRO A 499 -0.59 3.87 8.51
N HIS A 500 -1.41 2.89 8.89
CA HIS A 500 -1.25 1.48 8.54
C HIS A 500 -1.65 1.16 7.09
N PHE A 501 -2.38 2.06 6.44
CA PHE A 501 -2.85 1.89 5.06
C PHE A 501 -1.98 2.59 4.03
N LYS A 502 -0.95 3.30 4.48
CA LYS A 502 -0.09 4.10 3.62
C LYS A 502 0.51 3.21 2.53
N ASP A 503 0.44 3.67 1.29
CA ASP A 503 1.07 3.06 0.12
C ASP A 503 0.44 1.71 -0.34
N THR A 504 -0.44 1.06 0.42
CA THR A 504 -1.00 -0.26 0.09
C THR A 504 -1.82 -0.29 -1.21
N ILE A 505 -2.74 0.67 -1.43
CA ILE A 505 -3.56 0.69 -2.66
C ILE A 505 -2.68 0.84 -3.91
N HIS A 506 -1.65 1.68 -3.85
CA HIS A 506 -0.78 1.92 -5.00
C HIS A 506 0.14 0.75 -5.29
N ILE A 507 0.73 0.11 -4.27
CA ILE A 507 1.52 -1.11 -4.51
C ILE A 507 0.65 -2.23 -5.08
N ASN A 508 -0.59 -2.41 -4.60
CA ASN A 508 -1.49 -3.42 -5.12
C ASN A 508 -1.87 -3.16 -6.57
N ALA A 509 -2.16 -1.90 -6.93
CA ALA A 509 -2.46 -1.53 -8.31
C ALA A 509 -1.27 -1.79 -9.25
N LEU A 510 -0.04 -1.49 -8.80
CA LEU A 510 1.18 -1.82 -9.54
C LEU A 510 1.36 -3.34 -9.64
N ALA A 511 1.12 -4.10 -8.58
CA ALA A 511 1.18 -5.56 -8.61
C ALA A 511 0.22 -6.16 -9.66
N ARG A 512 -1.03 -5.68 -9.73
CA ARG A 512 -2.01 -6.07 -10.79
C ARG A 512 -1.58 -5.64 -12.20
N SER A 513 -0.63 -4.71 -12.32
CA SER A 513 -0.15 -4.20 -13.60
C SER A 513 1.04 -4.99 -14.15
N ILE A 514 1.94 -5.48 -13.27
CA ILE A 514 3.22 -6.10 -13.69
C ILE A 514 3.55 -7.44 -13.03
N LEU A 515 3.01 -7.72 -11.84
CA LEU A 515 3.45 -8.82 -11.00
C LEU A 515 2.51 -10.03 -11.17
N ILE A 516 1.23 -9.84 -10.87
CA ILE A 516 0.25 -10.93 -10.74
C ILE A 516 -0.74 -11.00 -11.91
N ASN A 517 -0.57 -10.16 -12.93
CA ASN A 517 -1.35 -10.24 -14.16
C ASN A 517 -0.92 -11.44 -15.01
N SER A 518 -1.75 -11.79 -15.99
CA SER A 518 -1.43 -12.80 -17.01
C SER A 518 -0.07 -12.51 -17.65
N ARG A 519 0.80 -13.53 -17.67
CA ARG A 519 2.21 -13.47 -18.13
C ARG A 519 3.03 -12.38 -17.41
N GLY A 520 2.64 -12.01 -16.20
CA GLY A 520 3.36 -11.14 -15.28
C GLY A 520 4.59 -11.82 -14.69
N ILE A 521 5.28 -11.14 -13.77
CA ILE A 521 6.50 -11.66 -13.15
C ILE A 521 6.22 -12.95 -12.37
N LEU A 522 5.13 -13.00 -11.61
CA LEU A 522 4.83 -14.12 -10.72
C LEU A 522 4.58 -15.41 -11.53
N GLU A 523 3.72 -15.36 -12.55
CA GLU A 523 3.44 -16.54 -13.41
C GLU A 523 4.67 -17.03 -14.19
N LYS A 524 5.66 -16.16 -14.42
CA LYS A 524 6.89 -16.54 -15.13
C LYS A 524 7.97 -17.13 -14.22
N THR A 525 7.85 -16.94 -12.91
CA THR A 525 8.94 -17.24 -11.96
C THR A 525 8.54 -18.30 -10.94
N LEU A 526 7.26 -18.41 -10.59
CA LEU A 526 6.77 -19.49 -9.74
C LEU A 526 6.37 -20.71 -10.57
N PHE A 527 6.60 -21.90 -10.02
CA PHE A 527 6.22 -23.15 -10.67
C PHE A 527 4.71 -23.28 -10.91
N SER A 528 3.88 -22.55 -10.14
CA SER A 528 2.43 -22.56 -10.29
C SER A 528 1.94 -21.82 -11.55
N GLY A 529 2.80 -21.07 -12.23
CA GLY A 529 2.51 -20.58 -13.58
C GLY A 529 1.19 -19.83 -13.72
N GLU A 530 0.34 -20.27 -14.64
CA GLU A 530 -0.92 -19.58 -14.97
C GLU A 530 -2.01 -19.75 -13.91
N ILE A 531 -1.93 -20.81 -13.08
CA ILE A 531 -2.91 -21.11 -12.02
C ILE A 531 -2.57 -20.43 -10.69
N SER A 532 -1.47 -19.66 -10.62
CA SER A 532 -0.98 -19.05 -9.38
C SER A 532 -2.05 -18.25 -8.63
N MET A 533 -2.81 -17.42 -9.35
CA MET A 533 -3.83 -16.58 -8.72
C MET A 533 -5.11 -17.35 -8.39
N GLU A 534 -5.44 -18.39 -9.16
CA GLU A 534 -6.55 -19.30 -8.84
C GLU A 534 -6.28 -20.08 -7.55
N LEU A 535 -5.06 -20.57 -7.36
CA LEU A 535 -4.63 -21.22 -6.13
C LEU A 535 -4.83 -20.31 -4.91
N SER A 536 -4.52 -19.01 -5.06
CA SER A 536 -4.77 -18.04 -3.98
C SER A 536 -6.25 -17.84 -3.68
N SER A 537 -7.12 -17.96 -4.68
CA SER A 537 -8.57 -17.90 -4.50
C SER A 537 -9.13 -19.16 -3.86
N GLU A 538 -8.61 -20.33 -4.22
CA GLU A 538 -8.97 -21.59 -3.58
C GLU A 538 -8.66 -21.55 -2.09
N LEU A 539 -7.44 -21.13 -1.72
CA LEU A 539 -7.02 -21.04 -0.32
C LEU A 539 -7.70 -19.90 0.44
N TYR A 540 -8.24 -18.90 -0.25
CA TYR A 540 -9.05 -17.86 0.40
C TYR A 540 -10.36 -18.40 0.98
N LYS A 541 -10.88 -19.54 0.50
CA LYS A 541 -12.08 -20.20 1.07
C LYS A 541 -11.92 -20.54 2.54
N GLU A 542 -10.70 -20.83 2.98
CA GLU A 542 -10.37 -21.21 4.36
C GLU A 542 -9.94 -20.01 5.22
N TRP A 543 -9.84 -18.80 4.64
CA TRP A 543 -9.34 -17.63 5.34
C TRP A 543 -10.38 -17.11 6.34
N ARG A 544 -9.97 -16.97 7.61
CA ARG A 544 -10.81 -16.39 8.68
C ARG A 544 -10.16 -15.18 9.32
N PHE A 545 -10.89 -14.07 9.37
CA PHE A 545 -10.39 -12.80 9.92
C PHE A 545 -10.04 -12.89 11.41
N ASP A 546 -10.85 -13.60 12.20
CA ASP A 546 -10.65 -13.78 13.64
C ASP A 546 -9.41 -14.63 13.98
N GLU A 547 -8.91 -15.42 13.03
CA GLU A 547 -7.69 -16.22 13.20
C GLU A 547 -6.42 -15.50 12.78
N GLN A 548 -6.50 -14.29 12.23
CA GLN A 548 -5.31 -13.52 11.84
C GLN A 548 -4.62 -12.86 13.04
N ALA A 549 -5.27 -12.84 14.21
CA ALA A 549 -4.66 -12.42 15.45
C ALA A 549 -3.54 -13.40 15.83
N LEU A 550 -2.33 -12.89 16.07
CA LEU A 550 -1.15 -13.72 16.36
C LEU A 550 -1.40 -14.77 17.48
N PRO A 551 -2.05 -14.44 18.62
CA PRO A 551 -2.40 -15.44 19.62
C PRO A 551 -3.26 -16.59 19.07
N ALA A 552 -4.32 -16.26 18.33
CA ALA A 552 -5.25 -17.23 17.77
C ALA A 552 -4.57 -18.11 16.71
N ASP A 553 -3.75 -17.51 15.85
CA ASP A 553 -2.94 -18.22 14.85
C ASP A 553 -1.98 -19.23 15.51
N LEU A 554 -1.25 -18.82 16.56
CA LEU A 554 -0.31 -19.69 17.27
C LEU A 554 -1.01 -20.87 17.96
N VAL A 555 -2.17 -20.64 18.57
CA VAL A 555 -3.01 -21.69 19.15
C VAL A 555 -3.52 -22.63 18.06
N LYS A 556 -4.06 -22.09 16.97
CA LYS A 556 -4.56 -22.88 15.82
C LYS A 556 -3.48 -23.80 15.24
N ARG A 557 -2.25 -23.31 15.12
CA ARG A 557 -1.11 -24.10 14.62
C ARG A 557 -0.52 -25.04 15.67
N GLY A 558 -1.07 -25.08 16.88
CA GLY A 558 -0.61 -25.94 17.97
C GLY A 558 0.75 -25.53 18.53
N LEU A 559 1.18 -24.29 18.31
CA LEU A 559 2.44 -23.73 18.81
C LEU A 559 2.29 -23.05 20.19
N ALA A 560 1.07 -22.76 20.61
CA ALA A 560 0.76 -22.22 21.92
C ALA A 560 -0.47 -22.91 22.54
N LEU A 561 -0.64 -22.81 23.86
CA LEU A 561 -1.83 -23.25 24.57
C LEU A 561 -2.70 -22.05 24.94
N GLU A 562 -4.02 -22.23 24.89
CA GLU A 562 -4.93 -21.23 25.46
C GLU A 562 -4.67 -21.10 26.96
N ASP A 563 -4.57 -19.85 27.44
CA ASP A 563 -4.58 -19.53 28.85
C ASP A 563 -6.00 -19.07 29.23
N PRO A 564 -6.77 -19.87 29.97
CA PRO A 564 -8.15 -19.53 30.36
C PRO A 564 -8.23 -18.23 31.17
N ASP A 565 -7.15 -17.87 31.88
CA ASP A 565 -7.08 -16.69 32.72
C ASP A 565 -6.56 -15.46 31.95
N ASN A 566 -5.98 -15.65 30.76
CA ASN A 566 -5.48 -14.57 29.90
C ASN A 566 -5.55 -14.92 28.39
N PRO A 567 -6.75 -14.88 27.77
CA PRO A 567 -6.94 -15.29 26.38
C PRO A 567 -6.18 -14.43 25.34
N ASN A 568 -5.72 -13.23 25.71
CA ASN A 568 -4.89 -12.39 24.84
C ASN A 568 -3.38 -12.70 24.94
N ASN A 569 -2.97 -13.59 25.85
CA ASN A 569 -1.59 -13.94 26.09
C ASN A 569 -1.45 -15.46 26.31
N PRO A 570 -1.48 -16.26 25.24
CA PRO A 570 -1.43 -17.71 25.34
C PRO A 570 -0.11 -18.16 25.96
N THR A 571 -0.17 -19.22 26.77
CA THR A 571 1.01 -19.73 27.47
C THR A 571 1.79 -20.72 26.60
N GLU A 572 3.10 -20.71 26.77
CA GLU A 572 4.02 -21.57 26.02
C GLU A 572 3.70 -23.05 26.28
N LYS A 573 3.52 -23.85 25.21
CA LYS A 573 3.31 -25.30 25.32
C LYS A 573 4.58 -26.05 25.75
N PHE A 574 5.77 -25.48 25.54
CA PHE A 574 7.06 -26.14 25.68
C PHE A 574 7.94 -25.50 26.76
N LYS A 575 7.73 -25.87 28.04
CA LYS A 575 8.44 -25.27 29.19
C LYS A 575 9.88 -25.75 29.44
N HIS A 576 10.43 -26.72 28.68
CA HIS A 576 11.73 -27.32 29.01
C HIS A 576 12.65 -27.55 27.81
N GLY A 577 13.81 -26.86 27.82
CA GLY A 577 15.09 -27.26 27.22
C GLY A 577 15.22 -27.26 25.69
N GLY A 578 16.20 -26.53 25.14
CA GLY A 578 16.64 -26.64 23.74
C GLY A 578 16.21 -25.50 22.82
N LEU A 579 16.60 -25.59 21.53
CA LEU A 579 16.41 -24.61 20.44
C LEU A 579 15.03 -23.93 20.44
N ARG A 580 14.00 -24.66 20.89
CA ARG A 580 12.58 -24.28 21.00
C ARG A 580 12.28 -23.16 22.00
N SER A 581 12.99 -23.10 23.13
CA SER A 581 12.89 -22.00 24.11
C SER A 581 13.55 -20.70 23.61
N ARG A 582 14.62 -20.82 22.82
CA ARG A 582 15.22 -19.70 22.07
C ARG A 582 14.31 -19.25 20.90
N MET A 583 13.55 -20.17 20.31
CA MET A 583 12.59 -19.91 19.23
C MET A 583 11.36 -19.11 19.71
N TRP A 584 10.80 -19.40 20.89
CA TRP A 584 9.71 -18.59 21.47
C TRP A 584 10.19 -17.16 21.81
N ALA A 585 11.41 -17.03 22.32
CA ALA A 585 12.04 -15.73 22.56
C ALA A 585 12.24 -14.89 21.27
N MET A 586 12.46 -15.51 20.10
CA MET A 586 12.52 -14.80 18.81
C MET A 586 11.15 -14.29 18.35
N VAL A 587 10.10 -15.12 18.46
CA VAL A 587 8.72 -14.73 18.15
C VAL A 587 8.28 -13.57 19.04
N ILE A 588 8.62 -13.58 20.34
CA ILE A 588 8.35 -12.46 21.26
C ILE A 588 9.27 -11.26 21.00
N SER A 589 10.55 -11.44 20.67
CA SER A 589 11.47 -10.32 20.40
C SER A 589 11.05 -9.49 19.18
N ALA A 590 10.51 -10.14 18.14
CA ALA A 590 9.91 -9.47 16.97
C ALA A 590 8.71 -8.57 17.35
N THR A 591 7.93 -8.96 18.37
CA THR A 591 6.81 -8.13 18.87
C THR A 591 7.24 -6.92 19.71
N ARG A 592 8.40 -6.96 20.37
CA ARG A 592 8.92 -5.81 21.15
C ARG A 592 9.55 -4.71 20.29
N HIS A 593 10.10 -5.04 19.12
CA HIS A 593 10.74 -4.06 18.22
C HIS A 593 9.79 -3.44 17.18
N GLY A 594 8.55 -3.94 17.05
CA GLY A 594 7.50 -3.32 16.22
C GLY A 594 6.78 -2.14 16.89
N GLY A 595 7.08 -1.89 18.17
CA GLY A 595 6.48 -0.84 18.98
C GLY A 595 7.49 0.22 19.43
N THR A 596 8.22 0.84 18.50
CA THR A 596 8.76 2.22 18.56
C THR A 596 9.86 2.40 17.50
N LYS A 597 9.54 3.17 16.47
CA LYS A 597 10.39 4.23 15.92
C LYS A 597 9.54 5.24 15.17
#